data_AF-A0A176Q9L7-F1
#
_entry.id   AF-A0A176Q9L7-F1
#
_cell.length_a   1.000
_cell.length_b   1.000
_cell.length_c   1.000
_cell.angle_alpha   90.00
_cell.angle_beta   90.00
_cell.angle_gamma   90.00
#
_symmetry.space_group_name_H-M   'P 1'
#
loop_
_entity.id
_entity.type
_entity.pdbx_description
1 polymer ?
#
loop_
_entity_poly.entity_id
_entity_poly.type
_entity_poly.pdbx_seq_one_letter_code
_entity_poly.pdbx_strand_id
1 'polypeptide(L)'
;MTVPETAARSLEHHLQEQADAGLAEAGSDDVVAAIGAMIAHPEYPCLGARSVFRRDDATVVVLDDMSSPHDVHELARALAEYGRTADPAGPFVSFVAVFRGPAVEDERHFEQMLWQVLQTLHDEDEVPWASGVDQEPDQAHFAFSQAGVAYFIVGLHPQASRVARRAPLPMLVFNLHEQFETLRSQGSYERMRDTIRRRDTAVQGTTNPMVADHGSSSEARQYSGRRVDEDWHAPFTPREP
;
A
#
# COMPACT_ATOMS: atom_id res chain seq x y z
N MET A 1 -32.19 32.98 4.67
CA MET A 1 -31.83 31.82 5.51
C MET A 1 -30.84 31.01 4.71
N THR A 2 -29.56 31.34 4.84
CA THR A 2 -28.47 30.61 4.21
C THR A 2 -28.35 29.27 4.91
N VAL A 3 -28.51 28.18 4.16
CA VAL A 3 -28.20 26.83 4.60
C VAL A 3 -26.71 26.84 4.98
N PRO A 4 -26.30 26.32 6.16
CA PRO A 4 -24.88 26.16 6.43
C PRO A 4 -24.35 25.13 5.45
N GLU A 5 -23.47 25.57 4.57
CA GLU A 5 -22.59 24.71 3.79
C GLU A 5 -21.92 23.78 4.79
N THR A 6 -22.28 22.50 4.76
CA THR A 6 -21.72 21.50 5.66
C THR A 6 -20.25 21.45 5.32
N ALA A 7 -19.39 22.08 6.13
CA ALA A 7 -17.95 21.99 5.95
C ALA A 7 -17.63 20.51 5.84
N ALA A 8 -17.11 20.08 4.68
CA ALA A 8 -16.75 18.68 4.48
C ALA A 8 -15.85 18.28 5.64
N ARG A 9 -16.22 17.22 6.36
CA ARG A 9 -15.41 16.70 7.47
C ARG A 9 -14.01 16.40 6.93
N SER A 10 -12.98 16.65 7.74
CA SER A 10 -11.61 16.36 7.33
C SER A 10 -11.43 14.87 7.07
N LEU A 11 -10.46 14.52 6.21
CA LEU A 11 -10.09 13.13 5.95
C LEU A 11 -9.75 12.38 7.24
N GLU A 12 -9.04 13.03 8.15
CA GLU A 12 -8.68 12.46 9.45
C GLU A 12 -9.90 12.04 10.27
N HIS A 13 -10.93 12.91 10.35
CA HIS A 13 -12.16 12.58 11.07
C HIS A 13 -12.93 11.45 10.38
N HIS A 14 -13.01 11.48 9.05
CA HIS A 14 -13.67 10.42 8.28
C HIS A 14 -13.02 9.05 8.51
N LEU A 15 -11.68 8.99 8.48
CA LEU A 15 -10.92 7.77 8.70
C LEU A 15 -11.10 7.23 10.12
N GLN A 16 -11.13 8.11 11.13
CA GLN A 16 -11.39 7.71 12.51
C GLN A 16 -12.79 7.10 12.66
N GLU A 17 -13.82 7.74 12.10
CA GLU A 17 -15.19 7.20 12.13
C GLU A 17 -15.29 5.82 11.46
N GLN A 18 -14.57 5.60 10.35
CA GLN A 18 -14.55 4.30 9.69
C GLN A 18 -13.79 3.25 10.49
N ALA A 19 -12.67 3.59 11.12
CA ALA A 19 -11.94 2.68 12.00
C ALA A 19 -12.80 2.23 13.19
N ASP A 20 -13.64 3.13 13.72
CA ASP A 20 -14.54 2.86 14.83
C ASP A 20 -15.84 2.13 14.42
N ALA A 21 -16.09 1.94 13.12
CA ALA A 21 -17.33 1.37 12.60
C ALA A 21 -17.44 -0.17 12.73
N GLY A 22 -16.48 -0.82 13.38
CA GLY A 22 -16.49 -2.27 13.59
C GLY A 22 -16.27 -3.08 12.29
N LEU A 23 -15.52 -2.53 11.34
CA LEU A 23 -15.28 -3.16 10.04
C LEU A 23 -14.59 -4.53 10.11
N ALA A 24 -13.86 -4.81 11.19
CA ALA A 24 -13.27 -6.13 11.44
C ALA A 24 -14.33 -7.25 11.42
N GLU A 25 -15.55 -6.98 11.90
CA GLU A 25 -16.65 -7.95 11.97
C GLU A 25 -17.65 -7.82 10.79
N ALA A 26 -17.46 -6.84 9.90
CA ALA A 26 -18.39 -6.53 8.81
C ALA A 26 -18.25 -7.50 7.62
N GLY A 27 -19.22 -7.55 6.71
CA GLY A 27 -19.08 -8.34 5.47
C GLY A 27 -17.93 -7.82 4.58
N SER A 28 -17.38 -8.66 3.70
CA SER A 28 -16.29 -8.23 2.80
C SER A 28 -16.74 -7.08 1.87
N ASP A 29 -18.00 -7.09 1.41
CA ASP A 29 -18.56 -6.00 0.61
C ASP A 29 -18.59 -4.66 1.36
N ASP A 30 -18.89 -4.69 2.66
CA ASP A 30 -18.90 -3.49 3.52
C ASP A 30 -17.48 -2.93 3.71
N VAL A 31 -16.49 -3.82 3.86
CA VAL A 31 -15.07 -3.45 3.94
C VAL A 31 -14.62 -2.79 2.63
N VAL A 32 -14.94 -3.38 1.49
CA VAL A 32 -14.63 -2.82 0.16
C VAL A 32 -15.31 -1.46 -0.03
N ALA A 33 -16.57 -1.34 0.36
CA ALA A 33 -17.31 -0.07 0.29
C ALA A 33 -16.66 1.00 1.17
N ALA A 34 -16.21 0.66 2.39
CA ALA A 34 -15.51 1.58 3.28
C ALA A 34 -14.20 2.09 2.67
N ILE A 35 -13.40 1.22 2.06
CA ILE A 35 -12.16 1.59 1.35
C ILE A 35 -12.46 2.48 0.15
N GLY A 36 -13.50 2.17 -0.61
CA GLY A 36 -13.97 3.00 -1.71
C GLY A 36 -14.34 4.42 -1.24
N ALA A 37 -15.05 4.54 -0.11
CA ALA A 37 -15.40 5.82 0.49
C ALA A 37 -14.17 6.63 0.96
N MET A 38 -13.19 5.96 1.60
CA MET A 38 -11.91 6.58 1.97
C MET A 38 -11.21 7.18 0.76
N ILE A 39 -11.08 6.40 -0.32
CA ILE A 39 -10.35 6.81 -1.53
C ILE A 39 -11.12 7.89 -2.29
N ALA A 40 -12.45 7.84 -2.29
CA ALA A 40 -13.30 8.86 -2.90
C ALA A 40 -13.22 10.22 -2.18
N HIS A 41 -12.76 10.26 -0.92
CA HIS A 41 -12.69 11.48 -0.13
C HIS A 41 -11.88 12.59 -0.85
N PRO A 42 -12.37 13.83 -0.94
CA PRO A 42 -11.73 14.90 -1.73
C PRO A 42 -10.30 15.23 -1.31
N GLU A 43 -10.01 15.07 -0.01
CA GLU A 43 -8.70 15.31 0.59
C GLU A 43 -7.75 14.11 0.47
N TYR A 44 -8.21 12.94 0.02
CA TYR A 44 -7.32 11.77 -0.13
C TYR A 44 -6.17 12.09 -1.10
N PRO A 45 -4.90 11.98 -0.67
CA PRO A 45 -3.78 12.57 -1.40
C PRO A 45 -3.32 11.72 -2.59
N CYS A 46 -3.52 10.41 -2.56
CA CYS A 46 -3.04 9.49 -3.60
C CYS A 46 -3.94 9.53 -4.85
N LEU A 47 -3.47 10.20 -5.90
CA LEU A 47 -4.18 10.28 -7.18
C LEU A 47 -4.21 8.95 -7.95
N GLY A 48 -3.19 8.09 -7.76
CA GLY A 48 -3.15 6.74 -8.34
C GLY A 48 -4.35 5.93 -7.88
N ALA A 49 -4.49 5.76 -6.56
CA ALA A 49 -5.63 5.07 -5.95
C ALA A 49 -6.99 5.63 -6.40
N ARG A 50 -7.15 6.96 -6.47
CA ARG A 50 -8.39 7.58 -6.98
C ARG A 50 -8.67 7.27 -8.44
N SER A 51 -7.63 7.12 -9.26
CA SER A 51 -7.78 6.73 -10.66
C SER A 51 -8.18 5.26 -10.79
N VAL A 52 -7.48 4.39 -10.05
CA VAL A 52 -7.70 2.94 -10.04
C VAL A 52 -9.14 2.62 -9.60
N PHE A 53 -9.58 3.12 -8.45
CA PHE A 53 -10.93 2.85 -7.92
C PHE A 53 -12.05 3.44 -8.78
N ARG A 54 -11.83 4.60 -9.43
CA ARG A 54 -12.83 5.20 -10.32
C ARG A 54 -13.03 4.39 -11.61
N ARG A 55 -12.01 3.63 -12.04
CA ARG A 55 -12.03 2.83 -13.27
C ARG A 55 -12.37 1.37 -13.03
N ASP A 56 -12.59 0.97 -11.78
CA ASP A 56 -12.76 -0.43 -11.37
C ASP A 56 -11.52 -1.30 -11.66
N ASP A 57 -10.34 -0.66 -11.63
CA ASP A 57 -9.04 -1.26 -11.93
C ASP A 57 -8.33 -1.78 -10.65
N ALA A 58 -9.05 -1.85 -9.52
CA ALA A 58 -8.53 -2.35 -8.24
C ALA A 58 -8.97 -3.80 -8.02
N THR A 59 -8.02 -4.72 -7.82
CA THR A 59 -8.33 -6.04 -7.28
C THR A 59 -8.26 -5.97 -5.76
N VAL A 60 -9.38 -6.16 -5.06
CA VAL A 60 -9.43 -6.11 -3.59
C VAL A 60 -9.70 -7.49 -3.02
N VAL A 61 -8.86 -7.93 -2.10
CA VAL A 61 -9.09 -9.14 -1.29
C VAL A 61 -9.21 -8.76 0.18
N VAL A 62 -10.20 -9.33 0.85
CA VAL A 62 -10.42 -9.16 2.28
C VAL A 62 -10.11 -10.49 2.96
N LEU A 63 -9.14 -10.47 3.86
CA LEU A 63 -8.60 -11.60 4.61
C LEU A 63 -8.87 -11.39 6.11
N ASP A 64 -8.83 -12.46 6.88
CA ASP A 64 -9.16 -12.39 8.30
C ASP A 64 -7.98 -11.88 9.12
N ASP A 65 -6.83 -12.58 9.12
CA ASP A 65 -5.72 -12.29 10.03
C ASP A 65 -4.37 -12.13 9.30
N MET A 66 -3.76 -10.95 9.42
CA MET A 66 -2.46 -10.61 8.83
C MET A 66 -1.30 -11.44 9.39
N SER A 67 -1.47 -12.04 10.56
CA SER A 67 -0.49 -12.91 11.22
C SER A 67 -0.72 -14.40 10.96
N SER A 68 -1.82 -14.75 10.29
CA SER A 68 -2.20 -16.14 9.96
C SER A 68 -1.48 -16.62 8.70
N PRO A 69 -0.65 -17.68 8.78
CA PRO A 69 -0.03 -18.26 7.59
C PRO A 69 -1.04 -18.74 6.56
N HIS A 70 -2.24 -19.15 7.01
CA HIS A 70 -3.31 -19.56 6.09
C HIS A 70 -3.81 -18.39 5.24
N ASP A 71 -4.06 -17.22 5.85
CA ASP A 71 -4.50 -16.04 5.12
C ASP A 71 -3.39 -15.50 4.21
N VAL A 72 -2.12 -15.60 4.64
CA VAL A 72 -0.97 -15.23 3.80
C VAL A 72 -0.81 -16.19 2.61
N HIS A 73 -1.10 -17.47 2.77
CA HIS A 73 -1.14 -18.43 1.67
C HIS A 73 -2.24 -18.08 0.65
N GLU A 74 -3.44 -17.72 1.12
CA GLU A 74 -4.53 -17.26 0.24
C GLU A 74 -4.15 -15.95 -0.48
N LEU A 75 -3.44 -15.04 0.20
CA LEU A 75 -2.83 -13.85 -0.43
C LEU A 75 -1.84 -14.23 -1.53
N ALA A 76 -0.94 -15.19 -1.28
CA ALA A 76 0.04 -15.66 -2.26
C ALA A 76 -0.63 -16.15 -3.54
N ARG A 77 -1.70 -16.96 -3.39
CA ARG A 77 -2.49 -17.48 -4.52
C ARG A 77 -3.17 -16.36 -5.30
N ALA A 78 -3.75 -15.39 -4.60
CA ALA A 78 -4.41 -14.23 -5.22
C ALA A 78 -3.41 -13.32 -5.95
N LEU A 79 -2.23 -13.08 -5.37
CA LEU A 79 -1.15 -12.33 -6.02
C LEU A 79 -0.62 -13.04 -7.26
N ALA A 80 -0.46 -14.36 -7.23
CA ALA A 80 -0.01 -15.15 -8.37
C ALA A 80 -1.02 -15.14 -9.52
N GLU A 81 -2.34 -15.12 -9.25
CA GLU A 81 -3.35 -14.87 -10.28
C GLU A 81 -3.26 -13.45 -10.80
N TYR A 82 -3.24 -12.45 -9.91
CA TYR A 82 -3.17 -11.04 -10.28
C TYR A 82 -1.96 -10.74 -11.18
N GLY A 83 -0.77 -11.21 -10.80
CA GLY A 83 0.46 -11.03 -11.57
C GLY A 83 0.41 -11.66 -12.97
N ARG A 84 -0.37 -12.73 -13.17
CA ARG A 84 -0.58 -13.33 -14.50
C ARG A 84 -1.56 -12.53 -15.37
N THR A 85 -2.52 -11.85 -14.77
CA THR A 85 -3.61 -11.19 -15.49
C THR A 85 -3.42 -9.68 -15.65
N ALA A 86 -2.65 -9.05 -14.77
CA ALA A 86 -2.47 -7.61 -14.77
C ALA A 86 -1.61 -7.17 -15.96
N ASP A 87 -2.02 -6.08 -16.62
CA ASP A 87 -1.29 -5.50 -17.75
C ASP A 87 -0.46 -4.29 -17.28
N PRO A 88 0.88 -4.43 -17.15
CA PRO A 88 1.74 -3.32 -16.75
C PRO A 88 1.83 -2.20 -17.81
N ALA A 89 1.54 -2.49 -19.09
CA ALA A 89 1.51 -1.50 -20.15
C ALA A 89 0.16 -0.76 -20.25
N GLY A 90 -0.85 -1.29 -19.57
CA GLY A 90 -2.21 -0.76 -19.55
C GLY A 90 -2.43 0.41 -18.58
N PRO A 91 -3.70 0.73 -18.29
CA PRO A 91 -4.05 1.66 -17.22
C PRO A 91 -3.42 1.26 -15.88
N PHE A 92 -3.16 2.25 -15.02
CA PHE A 92 -2.64 2.00 -13.67
C PHE A 92 -3.58 1.07 -12.90
N VAL A 93 -3.05 -0.03 -12.36
CA VAL A 93 -3.80 -1.07 -11.62
C VAL A 93 -3.14 -1.31 -10.27
N SER A 94 -3.94 -1.73 -9.29
CA SER A 94 -3.43 -2.07 -7.96
C SER A 94 -4.12 -3.31 -7.41
N PHE A 95 -3.37 -4.14 -6.71
CA PHE A 95 -3.91 -5.18 -5.86
C PHE A 95 -3.93 -4.70 -4.41
N VAL A 96 -5.03 -4.91 -3.70
CA VAL A 96 -5.27 -4.39 -2.35
C VAL A 96 -5.63 -5.56 -1.44
N ALA A 97 -4.74 -5.91 -0.53
CA ALA A 97 -5.00 -6.86 0.54
C ALA A 97 -5.42 -6.12 1.80
N VAL A 98 -6.57 -6.47 2.35
CA VAL A 98 -7.14 -5.88 3.57
C VAL A 98 -7.29 -6.97 4.61
N PHE A 99 -6.84 -6.71 5.83
CA PHE A 99 -6.91 -7.69 6.92
C PHE A 99 -7.84 -7.18 8.02
N ARG A 100 -8.73 -8.04 8.52
CA ARG A 100 -9.64 -7.69 9.63
C ARG A 100 -8.89 -7.56 10.95
N GLY A 101 -7.83 -8.33 11.10
CA GLY A 101 -6.98 -8.33 12.27
C GLY A 101 -5.52 -8.74 11.98
N PRO A 102 -4.71 -8.80 13.04
CA PRO A 102 -5.03 -8.32 14.37
C PRO A 102 -5.14 -6.78 14.37
N ALA A 103 -5.74 -6.22 15.42
CA ALA A 103 -5.78 -4.78 15.58
C ALA A 103 -4.35 -4.22 15.70
N VAL A 104 -4.03 -3.21 14.90
CA VAL A 104 -2.72 -2.58 14.95
C VAL A 104 -2.59 -1.75 16.23
N GLU A 105 -1.54 -2.03 16.99
CA GLU A 105 -1.24 -1.31 18.25
C GLU A 105 -0.51 0.00 17.98
N ASP A 106 0.51 -0.03 17.11
CA ASP A 106 1.29 1.14 16.69
C ASP A 106 1.98 0.91 15.33
N GLU A 107 2.74 1.90 14.84
CA GLU A 107 3.48 1.80 13.57
C GLU A 107 4.55 0.70 13.56
N ARG A 108 5.14 0.36 14.71
CA ARG A 108 6.18 -0.69 14.78
C ARG A 108 5.56 -2.07 14.71
N HIS A 109 4.44 -2.27 15.40
CA HIS A 109 3.66 -3.50 15.33
C HIS A 109 3.19 -3.76 13.89
N PHE A 110 2.65 -2.75 13.20
CA PHE A 110 2.27 -2.89 11.80
C PHE A 110 3.47 -3.21 10.89
N GLU A 111 4.61 -2.52 11.07
CA GLU A 111 5.82 -2.80 10.31
C GLU A 111 6.29 -4.25 10.48
N GLN A 112 6.27 -4.78 11.70
CA GLN A 112 6.62 -6.17 11.98
C GLN A 112 5.70 -7.15 11.26
N MET A 113 4.37 -6.93 11.34
CA MET A 113 3.41 -7.77 10.63
C MET A 113 3.56 -7.71 9.12
N LEU A 114 3.75 -6.50 8.55
CA LEU A 114 4.01 -6.32 7.13
C LEU A 114 5.20 -7.17 6.69
N TRP A 115 6.33 -7.05 7.37
CA TRP A 115 7.52 -7.81 6.99
C TRP A 115 7.38 -9.31 7.22
N GLN A 116 6.61 -9.73 8.22
CA GLN A 116 6.28 -11.14 8.42
C GLN A 116 5.42 -11.70 7.28
N VAL A 117 4.45 -10.93 6.79
CA VAL A 117 3.68 -11.28 5.58
C VAL A 117 4.63 -11.43 4.39
N LEU A 118 5.49 -10.43 4.13
CA LEU A 118 6.43 -10.49 3.00
C LEU A 118 7.42 -11.64 3.10
N GLN A 119 7.92 -11.94 4.30
CA GLN A 119 8.79 -13.10 4.50
C GLN A 119 8.05 -14.42 4.26
N THR A 120 6.80 -14.54 4.72
CA THR A 120 5.99 -15.76 4.52
C THR A 120 5.67 -15.96 3.05
N LEU A 121 5.31 -14.89 2.33
CA LEU A 121 5.11 -14.89 0.89
C LEU A 121 6.38 -15.36 0.14
N HIS A 122 7.54 -14.80 0.49
CA HIS A 122 8.84 -15.19 -0.08
C HIS A 122 9.20 -16.64 0.23
N ASP A 123 8.95 -17.10 1.46
CA ASP A 123 9.27 -18.46 1.89
C ASP A 123 8.45 -19.53 1.16
N GLU A 124 7.29 -19.17 0.61
CA GLU A 124 6.41 -20.04 -0.17
C GLU A 124 6.58 -19.89 -1.70
N ASP A 125 7.34 -18.88 -2.16
CA ASP A 125 7.49 -18.61 -3.59
C ASP A 125 8.61 -19.45 -4.21
N GLU A 126 8.22 -20.43 -5.03
CA GLU A 126 9.16 -21.26 -5.81
C GLU A 126 9.56 -20.60 -7.15
N VAL A 127 8.97 -19.45 -7.50
CA VAL A 127 9.27 -18.74 -8.75
C VAL A 127 10.51 -17.87 -8.56
N PRO A 128 11.44 -17.84 -9.54
CA PRO A 128 12.58 -16.93 -9.48
C PRO A 128 12.18 -15.47 -9.28
N TRP A 129 12.99 -14.73 -8.53
CA TRP A 129 12.82 -13.30 -8.30
C TRP A 129 12.66 -12.54 -9.62
N ALA A 130 11.78 -11.54 -9.63
CA ALA A 130 11.50 -10.73 -10.81
C ALA A 130 12.78 -10.12 -11.42
N SER A 131 12.91 -10.21 -12.74
CA SER A 131 14.07 -9.65 -13.43
C SER A 131 14.06 -8.11 -13.39
N GLY A 132 15.24 -7.51 -13.24
CA GLY A 132 15.42 -6.05 -13.31
C GLY A 132 15.29 -5.32 -11.97
N VAL A 133 15.09 -6.05 -10.87
CA VAL A 133 15.08 -5.53 -9.50
C VAL A 133 15.98 -6.37 -8.60
N ASP A 134 16.51 -5.78 -7.54
CA ASP A 134 17.34 -6.48 -6.55
C ASP A 134 16.48 -7.24 -5.53
N GLN A 135 16.96 -8.40 -5.07
CA GLN A 135 16.33 -9.17 -3.98
C GLN A 135 16.79 -8.72 -2.58
N GLU A 136 17.94 -8.04 -2.52
CA GLU A 136 18.55 -7.61 -1.26
C GLU A 136 17.89 -6.31 -0.76
N PRO A 137 17.25 -6.30 0.42
CA PRO A 137 16.40 -5.19 0.85
C PRO A 137 17.15 -3.89 1.12
N ASP A 138 18.48 -3.92 1.25
CA ASP A 138 19.31 -2.73 1.45
C ASP A 138 19.78 -2.11 0.12
N GLN A 139 19.54 -2.78 -1.02
CA GLN A 139 19.95 -2.26 -2.33
C GLN A 139 19.02 -1.15 -2.82
N ALA A 140 19.58 -0.20 -3.55
CA ALA A 140 18.85 0.96 -4.04
C ALA A 140 17.74 0.61 -5.05
N HIS A 141 17.88 -0.50 -5.78
CA HIS A 141 16.89 -0.99 -6.74
C HIS A 141 16.12 -2.22 -6.23
N PHE A 142 16.05 -2.41 -4.91
CA PHE A 142 15.18 -3.42 -4.32
C PHE A 142 13.71 -3.16 -4.64
N ALA A 143 13.01 -4.22 -5.06
CA ALA A 143 11.55 -4.28 -5.09
C ALA A 143 11.10 -5.70 -4.74
N PHE A 144 10.09 -5.82 -3.88
CA PHE A 144 9.57 -7.12 -3.48
C PHE A 144 9.00 -7.89 -4.69
N SER A 145 9.39 -9.15 -4.85
CA SER A 145 8.90 -10.04 -5.90
C SER A 145 7.96 -11.09 -5.32
N GLN A 146 6.85 -11.35 -6.01
CA GLN A 146 6.01 -12.52 -5.79
C GLN A 146 5.59 -13.10 -7.14
N ALA A 147 5.71 -14.42 -7.30
CA ALA A 147 5.38 -15.15 -8.52
C ALA A 147 6.07 -14.56 -9.77
N GLY A 148 7.32 -14.12 -9.62
CA GLY A 148 8.13 -13.49 -10.68
C GLY A 148 7.73 -12.06 -11.06
N VAL A 149 6.85 -11.41 -10.29
CA VAL A 149 6.40 -10.03 -10.52
C VAL A 149 6.89 -9.11 -9.42
N ALA A 150 7.49 -7.97 -9.80
CA ALA A 150 7.98 -6.96 -8.87
C ALA A 150 6.87 -5.97 -8.49
N TYR A 151 6.78 -5.67 -7.19
CA TYR A 151 5.77 -4.77 -6.63
C TYR A 151 6.39 -3.62 -5.83
N PHE A 152 5.81 -2.43 -5.97
CA PHE A 152 5.95 -1.35 -5.00
C PHE A 152 4.81 -1.45 -3.98
N ILE A 153 5.17 -1.68 -2.71
CA ILE A 153 4.22 -1.96 -1.64
C ILE A 153 3.95 -0.71 -0.81
N VAL A 154 2.68 -0.48 -0.55
CA VAL A 154 2.18 0.65 0.24
C VAL A 154 1.37 0.06 1.39
N GLY A 155 1.93 0.11 2.60
CA GLY A 155 1.23 -0.22 3.84
C GLY A 155 0.38 0.93 4.36
N LEU A 156 -0.82 0.61 4.84
CA LEU A 156 -1.73 1.54 5.51
C LEU A 156 -2.36 0.87 6.74
N HIS A 157 -2.60 1.64 7.80
CA HIS A 157 -3.21 1.12 9.03
C HIS A 157 -3.83 2.23 9.90
N PRO A 158 -4.75 1.91 10.83
CA PRO A 158 -5.45 2.91 11.64
C PRO A 158 -4.52 3.80 12.47
N GLN A 159 -3.45 3.22 13.02
CA GLN A 159 -2.51 3.89 13.92
C GLN A 159 -1.39 4.68 13.21
N ALA A 160 -1.49 4.91 11.90
CA ALA A 160 -0.41 5.60 11.18
C ALA A 160 -0.31 7.07 11.63
N SER A 161 0.91 7.56 11.85
CA SER A 161 1.14 8.95 12.25
C SER A 161 0.74 9.94 11.16
N ARG A 162 0.85 9.53 9.88
CA ARG A 162 0.49 10.33 8.72
C ARG A 162 -0.92 9.98 8.24
N VAL A 163 -1.78 10.99 8.11
CA VAL A 163 -3.17 10.81 7.66
C VAL A 163 -3.23 10.15 6.28
N ALA A 164 -2.27 10.41 5.40
CA ALA A 164 -2.15 9.78 4.09
C ALA A 164 -1.89 8.25 4.14
N ARG A 165 -1.45 7.72 5.28
CA ARG A 165 -1.17 6.31 5.53
C ARG A 165 -2.20 5.67 6.47
N ARG A 166 -3.21 6.42 6.91
CA ARG A 166 -4.30 5.89 7.70
C ARG A 166 -5.31 5.18 6.81
N ALA A 167 -5.81 4.05 7.31
CA ALA A 167 -6.87 3.25 6.72
C ALA A 167 -7.71 2.65 7.86
N PRO A 168 -8.99 2.31 7.62
CA PRO A 168 -9.85 1.76 8.67
C PRO A 168 -9.42 0.37 9.18
N LEU A 169 -8.69 -0.38 8.35
CA LEU A 169 -8.14 -1.69 8.65
C LEU A 169 -6.68 -1.75 8.15
N PRO A 170 -5.82 -2.63 8.70
CA PRO A 170 -4.50 -2.88 8.14
C PRO A 170 -4.61 -3.36 6.69
N MET A 171 -3.80 -2.77 5.82
CA MET A 171 -3.88 -2.97 4.37
C MET A 171 -2.50 -2.90 3.72
N LEU A 172 -2.28 -3.77 2.73
CA LEU A 172 -1.13 -3.76 1.84
C LEU A 172 -1.62 -3.53 0.41
N VAL A 173 -1.11 -2.48 -0.23
CA VAL A 173 -1.38 -2.22 -1.65
C VAL A 173 -0.15 -2.58 -2.46
N PHE A 174 -0.30 -3.53 -3.37
CA PHE A 174 0.72 -4.01 -4.28
C PHE A 174 0.51 -3.34 -5.65
N ASN A 175 1.43 -2.46 -6.01
CA ASN A 175 1.43 -1.77 -7.31
C ASN A 175 2.51 -2.38 -8.19
N LEU A 176 2.23 -2.61 -9.47
CA LEU A 176 3.22 -3.16 -10.39
C LEU A 176 4.42 -2.21 -10.52
N HIS A 177 5.63 -2.69 -10.27
CA HIS A 177 6.84 -1.87 -10.38
C HIS A 177 7.02 -1.32 -11.80
N GLU A 178 6.74 -2.15 -12.82
CA GLU A 178 6.84 -1.81 -14.24
C GLU A 178 5.95 -0.62 -14.65
N GLN A 179 4.83 -0.40 -13.96
CA GLN A 179 3.97 0.77 -14.22
C GLN A 179 4.67 2.07 -13.85
N PHE A 180 5.48 2.07 -12.79
CA PHE A 180 6.27 3.25 -12.42
C PHE A 180 7.44 3.48 -13.38
N GLU A 181 8.09 2.41 -13.85
CA GLU A 181 9.12 2.50 -14.90
C GLU A 181 8.56 3.06 -16.21
N THR A 182 7.35 2.64 -16.58
CA THR A 182 6.64 3.19 -17.74
C THR A 182 6.33 4.68 -17.55
N LEU A 183 5.84 5.10 -16.39
CA LEU A 183 5.59 6.52 -16.10
C LEU A 183 6.87 7.37 -16.14
N ARG A 184 8.00 6.82 -15.68
CA ARG A 184 9.32 7.46 -15.71
C ARG A 184 9.84 7.60 -17.14
N SER A 185 9.80 6.54 -17.94
CA SER A 185 10.24 6.59 -19.33
C SER A 185 9.42 7.58 -20.18
N GLN A 186 8.15 7.82 -19.81
CA GLN A 186 7.27 8.82 -20.43
C GLN A 186 7.43 10.24 -19.86
N GLY A 187 8.28 10.45 -18.84
CA GLY A 187 8.50 11.75 -18.20
C GLY A 187 7.28 12.30 -17.44
N SER A 188 6.35 11.43 -17.06
CA SER A 188 5.10 11.80 -16.36
C SER A 188 5.16 11.56 -14.85
N TYR A 189 6.15 10.78 -14.39
CA TYR A 189 6.33 10.40 -13.00
C TYR A 189 6.57 11.60 -12.08
N GLU A 190 7.44 12.54 -12.45
CA GLU A 190 7.80 13.71 -11.64
C GLU A 190 6.57 14.56 -11.35
N ARG A 191 5.75 14.80 -12.37
CA ARG A 191 4.50 15.55 -12.24
C ARG A 191 3.51 14.85 -11.31
N MET A 192 3.40 13.53 -11.39
CA MET A 192 2.56 12.74 -10.50
C MET A 192 3.07 12.84 -9.06
N ARG A 193 4.36 12.58 -8.84
CA ARG A 193 5.03 12.66 -7.53
C ARG A 193 4.84 14.03 -6.89
N ASP A 194 5.11 15.11 -7.62
CA ASP A 194 5.02 16.48 -7.10
C ASP A 194 3.58 16.87 -6.76
N THR A 195 2.61 16.32 -7.50
CA THR A 195 1.20 16.50 -7.19
C THR A 195 0.78 15.73 -5.94
N ILE A 196 1.23 14.49 -5.77
CA ILE A 196 0.98 13.69 -4.57
C ILE A 196 1.60 14.39 -3.36
N ARG A 197 2.87 14.83 -3.45
CA ARG A 197 3.57 15.58 -2.38
C ARG A 197 2.79 16.84 -1.98
N ARG A 198 2.34 17.65 -2.95
CA ARG A 198 1.55 18.86 -2.66
C ARG A 198 0.24 18.56 -1.93
N ARG A 199 -0.48 17.51 -2.34
CA ARG A 199 -1.75 17.11 -1.69
C ARG A 199 -1.51 16.56 -0.28
N ASP A 200 -0.46 15.76 -0.13
CA ASP A 200 0.00 15.22 1.14
C ASP A 200 0.36 16.35 2.14
N THR A 201 1.09 17.37 1.68
CA THR A 201 1.37 18.58 2.47
C THR A 201 0.09 19.36 2.80
N ALA A 202 -0.90 19.42 1.90
CA ALA A 202 -2.16 20.10 2.19
C ALA A 202 -2.98 19.41 3.29
N VAL A 203 -2.88 18.09 3.42
CA VAL A 203 -3.59 17.32 4.45
C VAL A 203 -2.92 17.43 5.83
N GLN A 204 -1.58 17.38 5.90
CA GLN A 204 -0.89 17.24 7.20
C GLN A 204 0.29 18.21 7.40
N GLY A 205 0.36 19.27 6.60
CA GLY A 205 1.28 20.40 6.75
C GLY A 205 2.74 20.16 6.35
N THR A 206 3.16 18.92 6.13
CA THR A 206 4.56 18.56 5.79
C THR A 206 4.64 17.53 4.67
N THR A 207 5.72 17.58 3.88
CA THR A 207 6.03 16.53 2.88
C THR A 207 6.47 15.25 3.59
N ASN A 208 6.12 14.09 3.03
CA ASN A 208 6.61 12.81 3.55
C ASN A 208 8.14 12.71 3.43
N PRO A 209 8.91 12.65 4.55
CA PRO A 209 10.35 12.46 4.48
C PRO A 209 10.71 11.06 3.94
N MET A 210 9.79 10.10 4.02
CA MET A 210 10.02 8.72 3.58
C MET A 210 9.77 8.51 2.08
N VAL A 211 9.22 9.48 1.36
CA VAL A 211 9.06 9.38 -0.10
C VAL A 211 10.36 9.87 -0.74
N ALA A 212 11.38 9.02 -0.66
CA ALA A 212 12.64 9.24 -1.37
C ALA A 212 12.41 9.19 -2.88
N ASP A 213 13.31 9.82 -3.63
CA ASP A 213 13.31 9.65 -5.08
C ASP A 213 13.78 8.23 -5.42
N HIS A 214 13.21 7.63 -6.46
CA HIS A 214 13.53 6.25 -6.82
C HIS A 214 15.03 6.08 -7.12
N GLY A 215 15.61 4.98 -6.63
CA GLY A 215 17.04 4.67 -6.80
C GLY A 215 17.98 5.47 -5.90
N SER A 216 17.51 6.40 -5.06
CA SER A 216 18.39 7.08 -4.08
C SER A 216 18.58 6.30 -2.78
N SER A 217 17.62 5.42 -2.47
CA SER A 217 17.61 4.55 -1.29
C SER A 217 16.63 3.41 -1.55
N SER A 218 16.83 2.27 -0.91
CA SER A 218 15.91 1.13 -1.01
C SER A 218 14.44 1.54 -0.76
N GLU A 219 13.55 1.06 -1.62
CA GLU A 219 12.11 1.24 -1.47
C GLU A 219 11.55 0.50 -0.26
N ALA A 220 12.25 -0.51 0.27
CA ALA A 220 11.87 -1.24 1.49
C ALA A 220 11.57 -0.30 2.66
N ARG A 221 12.36 0.78 2.79
CA ARG A 221 12.22 1.80 3.85
C ARG A 221 10.87 2.51 3.81
N GLN A 222 10.17 2.45 2.68
CA GLN A 222 8.91 3.15 2.46
C GLN A 222 7.70 2.28 2.75
N TYR A 223 7.83 0.95 2.73
CA TYR A 223 6.69 0.02 2.67
C TYR A 223 5.72 0.17 3.85
N SER A 224 6.23 0.21 5.10
CA SER A 224 5.39 0.36 6.30
C SER A 224 4.75 1.74 6.43
N GLY A 225 5.37 2.77 5.83
CA GLY A 225 4.94 4.15 6.00
C GLY A 225 5.40 4.82 7.29
N ARG A 226 6.05 4.06 8.19
CA ARG A 226 6.68 4.58 9.40
C ARG A 226 7.94 5.38 9.03
N ARG A 227 8.25 6.43 9.79
CA ARG A 227 9.55 7.08 9.69
C ARG A 227 10.63 6.17 10.29
N VAL A 228 11.69 5.91 9.53
CA VAL A 228 12.82 5.07 9.96
C VAL A 228 14.14 5.86 9.98
N ASP A 229 15.05 5.47 10.87
CA ASP A 229 16.37 6.11 11.05
C ASP A 229 17.37 5.57 10.00
N GLU A 230 18.51 6.25 9.79
CA GLU A 230 19.48 5.91 8.73
C GLU A 230 20.01 4.48 8.82
N ASP A 231 20.18 3.96 10.05
CA ASP A 231 20.66 2.62 10.38
C ASP A 231 19.56 1.53 10.35
N TRP A 232 18.34 1.87 9.95
CA TRP A 232 17.27 0.90 9.80
C TRP A 232 17.52 -0.06 8.63
N HIS A 233 17.31 -1.35 8.90
CA HIS A 233 17.32 -2.44 7.93
C HIS A 233 15.97 -3.14 7.92
N ALA A 234 15.55 -3.59 6.73
CA ALA A 234 14.33 -4.38 6.63
C ALA A 234 14.53 -5.74 7.33
N PRO A 235 13.59 -6.20 8.17
CA PRO A 235 13.62 -7.54 8.75
C PRO A 235 13.16 -8.58 7.71
N PHE A 236 13.91 -8.70 6.63
CA PHE A 236 13.65 -9.58 5.49
C PHE A 236 14.94 -10.31 5.13
N THR A 237 14.85 -11.62 4.92
CA THR A 237 15.98 -12.47 4.54
C THR A 237 15.67 -13.15 3.21
N PRO A 238 16.23 -12.67 2.08
CA PRO A 238 16.07 -13.33 0.81
C PRO A 238 16.74 -14.71 0.84
N ARG A 239 16.22 -15.64 0.04
CA ARG A 239 16.75 -16.98 -0.16
C ARG A 239 16.73 -17.27 -1.65
N GLU A 240 17.73 -18.00 -2.12
CA GLU A 240 17.69 -18.57 -3.47
C GLU A 240 16.60 -19.65 -3.51
N PRO A 241 15.75 -19.70 -4.56
CA PRO A 241 14.77 -20.77 -4.74
C PRO A 241 15.40 -22.16 -4.89
#